data_AF-A0A0M9DEJ9-F1
#
_entry.id   AF-A0A0M9DEJ9-F1
#
_cell.length_a   1.000
_cell.length_b   1.000
_cell.length_c   1.000
_cell.angle_alpha   90.00
_cell.angle_beta   90.00
_cell.angle_gamma   90.00
#
_symmetry.space_group_name_H-M   'P 1'
#
loop_
_entity.id
_entity.type
_entity.pdbx_description
1 polymer ?
#
loop_
_entity_poly.entity_id
_entity_poly.type
_entity_poly.pdbx_seq_one_letter_code
_entity_poly.pdbx_strand_id
1 'polypeptide(L)'
;MIYAIISFSASYIMFVFCLFQGVLDMSGQINELHKAEHSAKKYHPIRAGLWMIPPLKIMLERNRLKKILLNAKSDTDIKKFRAFYNVSNQSTAWAYISFACMLDSIVSIKTLFDAFRWHLSIPVFILLSLLIIIVGYAQVMYRVSDDRKEKIGAKINRLKKQ
;
A
#
# COMPACT_ATOMS: atom_id res chain seq x y z
N MET A 1 -29.95 8.20 5.87
CA MET A 1 -29.64 6.79 5.54
C MET A 1 -28.78 6.68 4.29
N ILE A 2 -29.30 7.01 3.09
CA ILE A 2 -28.55 6.88 1.82
C ILE A 2 -27.21 7.63 1.84
N TYR A 3 -27.18 8.88 2.30
CA TYR A 3 -25.94 9.65 2.43
C TYR A 3 -24.88 9.00 3.34
N ALA A 4 -25.30 8.30 4.40
CA ALA A 4 -24.37 7.63 5.30
C ALA A 4 -23.75 6.38 4.65
N ILE A 5 -24.53 5.64 3.85
CA ILE A 5 -24.04 4.49 3.07
C ILE A 5 -23.03 4.97 2.02
N ILE A 6 -23.34 6.06 1.31
CA ILE A 6 -22.45 6.65 0.30
C ILE A 6 -21.16 7.15 0.94
N SER A 7 -21.26 7.86 2.06
CA SER A 7 -20.10 8.37 2.81
C SER A 7 -19.19 7.23 3.26
N PHE A 8 -19.75 6.22 3.94
CA PHE A 8 -19.01 5.03 4.35
C PHE A 8 -18.31 4.33 3.18
N SER A 9 -19.04 4.14 2.07
CA SER A 9 -18.50 3.49 0.87
C SER A 9 -17.38 4.31 0.25
N ALA A 10 -17.51 5.63 0.18
CA ALA A 10 -16.50 6.54 -0.34
C ALA A 10 -15.22 6.50 0.51
N SER A 11 -15.34 6.61 1.83
CA SER A 11 -14.20 6.52 2.76
C SER A 11 -13.49 5.17 2.64
N TYR A 12 -14.25 4.07 2.59
CA TYR A 12 -13.69 2.73 2.45
C TYR A 12 -12.95 2.54 1.11
N ILE A 13 -13.55 2.98 0.00
CA ILE A 13 -12.92 2.93 -1.32
C ILE A 13 -11.64 3.76 -1.33
N MET A 14 -11.68 4.98 -0.79
CA MET A 14 -10.52 5.85 -0.67
C MET A 14 -9.39 5.19 0.11
N PHE A 15 -9.70 4.54 1.24
CA PHE A 15 -8.72 3.76 2.00
C PHE A 15 -8.05 2.68 1.14
N VAL A 16 -8.84 1.82 0.50
CA VAL A 16 -8.32 0.70 -0.30
C VAL A 16 -7.46 1.20 -1.46
N PHE A 17 -7.91 2.21 -2.20
CA PHE A 17 -7.18 2.69 -3.38
C PHE A 17 -5.94 3.51 -3.02
N CYS A 18 -5.97 4.32 -1.96
CA CYS A 18 -4.77 5.03 -1.50
C CYS A 18 -3.71 4.04 -1.00
N LEU A 19 -4.12 3.00 -0.27
CA LEU A 19 -3.21 1.94 0.17
C LEU A 19 -2.65 1.18 -1.03
N PHE A 20 -3.49 0.84 -2.01
CA PHE A 20 -3.07 0.18 -3.25
C PHE A 20 -2.04 1.02 -4.03
N GLN A 21 -2.27 2.32 -4.18
CA GLN A 21 -1.33 3.23 -4.87
C GLN A 21 0.01 3.29 -4.14
N GLY A 22 0.00 3.41 -2.81
CA GLY A 22 1.21 3.40 -2.01
C GLY A 22 2.01 2.10 -2.19
N VAL A 23 1.32 0.96 -2.23
CA VAL A 23 1.94 -0.34 -2.48
C VAL A 23 2.52 -0.44 -3.89
N LEU A 24 1.78 0.01 -4.91
CA LEU A 24 2.24 -0.03 -6.30
C LEU A 24 3.50 0.81 -6.52
N ASP A 25 3.51 2.05 -6.04
CA ASP A 25 4.65 2.96 -6.19
C ASP A 25 5.91 2.36 -5.54
N MET A 26 5.74 1.70 -4.39
CA MET A 26 6.84 1.03 -3.67
C MET A 26 7.30 -0.27 -4.34
N SER A 27 6.37 -1.07 -4.87
CA SER A 27 6.70 -2.30 -5.60
C SER A 27 7.40 -2.01 -6.93
N GLY A 28 6.99 -0.96 -7.65
CA GLY A 28 7.69 -0.49 -8.84
C GLY A 28 9.14 -0.11 -8.52
N GLN A 29 9.33 0.62 -7.42
CA GLN A 29 10.65 1.02 -6.93
C GLN A 29 11.56 -0.18 -6.58
N ILE A 30 11.04 -1.21 -5.91
CA ILE A 30 11.82 -2.43 -5.59
C ILE A 30 12.27 -3.14 -6.88
N ASN A 31 11.40 -3.22 -7.88
CA ASN A 31 11.73 -3.86 -9.16
C ASN A 31 12.80 -3.11 -9.95
N GLU A 32 12.79 -1.78 -9.95
CA GLU A 32 13.84 -0.98 -10.60
C GLU A 32 15.18 -1.10 -9.86
N LEU A 33 15.17 -1.13 -8.53
CA LEU A 33 16.37 -1.37 -7.73
C LEU A 33 16.97 -2.75 -8.03
N HIS A 34 16.13 -3.78 -8.12
CA HIS A 34 16.58 -5.14 -8.42
C HIS A 34 17.18 -5.28 -9.83
N LYS A 35 16.67 -4.53 -10.81
CA LYS A 35 17.24 -4.46 -12.17
C LYS A 35 18.55 -3.67 -12.22
N ALA A 36 18.71 -2.66 -11.37
CA ALA A 36 19.92 -1.85 -11.30
C ALA A 36 21.07 -2.57 -10.58
N GLU A 37 20.77 -3.45 -9.63
CA GLU A 37 21.76 -4.14 -8.81
C GLU A 37 21.81 -5.65 -9.10
N HIS A 38 22.69 -6.06 -10.03
CA HIS A 38 23.29 -7.41 -10.01
C HIS A 38 24.10 -7.69 -8.71
N SER A 39 24.25 -6.68 -7.83
CA SER A 39 25.05 -6.68 -6.59
C SER A 39 24.22 -6.85 -5.30
N ALA A 40 22.88 -6.81 -5.35
CA ALA A 40 21.98 -6.69 -4.19
C ALA A 40 21.77 -7.96 -3.35
N LYS A 41 22.52 -9.06 -3.57
CA LYS A 41 22.36 -10.32 -2.81
C LYS A 41 22.51 -10.16 -1.30
N LYS A 42 23.00 -9.02 -0.80
CA LYS A 42 23.27 -8.77 0.62
C LYS A 42 22.09 -8.14 1.40
N TYR A 43 21.08 -7.56 0.75
CA TYR A 43 20.02 -6.81 1.44
C TYR A 43 18.64 -7.44 1.26
N HIS A 44 18.12 -8.07 2.31
CA HIS A 44 16.79 -8.69 2.30
C HIS A 44 15.68 -7.64 2.11
N PRO A 45 14.64 -7.93 1.32
CA PRO A 45 13.47 -7.07 1.18
C PRO A 45 12.67 -6.99 2.48
N ILE A 46 12.08 -5.84 2.76
CA ILE A 46 11.25 -5.64 3.96
C ILE A 46 9.93 -6.39 3.80
N ARG A 47 9.50 -7.09 4.85
CA ARG A 47 8.29 -7.92 4.86
C ARG A 47 7.06 -7.11 4.44
N ALA A 48 6.25 -7.68 3.55
CA ALA A 48 5.02 -7.05 3.06
C ALA A 48 4.01 -6.73 4.18
N GLY A 49 3.97 -7.54 5.25
CA GLY A 49 3.09 -7.37 6.42
C GLY A 49 3.25 -6.05 7.18
N LEU A 50 4.38 -5.35 7.02
CA LEU A 50 4.59 -4.03 7.63
C LEU A 50 3.71 -2.91 7.02
N TRP A 51 2.99 -3.19 5.93
CA TRP A 51 2.00 -2.25 5.37
C TRP A 51 0.80 -1.99 6.29
N MET A 52 0.57 -2.83 7.32
CA MET A 52 -0.39 -2.53 8.38
C MET A 52 -0.04 -1.25 9.16
N ILE A 53 1.25 -0.89 9.19
CA ILE A 53 1.74 0.35 9.80
C ILE A 53 2.59 1.06 8.75
N PRO A 54 1.96 1.77 7.79
CA PRO A 54 2.67 2.37 6.67
C PRO A 54 3.87 3.24 7.07
N PRO A 55 3.79 4.11 8.11
CA PRO A 55 4.94 4.92 8.54
C PRO A 55 6.17 4.10 8.93
N LEU A 56 5.96 2.96 9.60
CA LEU A 56 7.04 2.10 10.08
C LEU A 56 7.76 1.41 8.92
N LYS A 57 7.01 0.90 7.95
CA LYS A 57 7.58 0.26 6.76
C LYS A 57 8.49 1.21 5.98
N ILE A 58 8.05 2.46 5.85
CA ILE A 58 8.76 3.51 5.12
C ILE A 58 10.06 3.89 5.82
N MET A 59 10.04 4.06 7.15
CA MET A 59 11.25 4.33 7.93
C MET A 59 12.30 3.23 7.73
N LEU A 60 11.87 1.97 7.73
CA LEU A 60 12.76 0.84 7.55
C LEU A 60 13.36 0.79 6.13
N GLU A 61 12.58 1.04 5.08
CA GLU A 61 13.12 1.13 3.71
C GLU A 61 14.11 2.28 3.58
N ARG A 62 13.75 3.48 4.09
CA ARG A 62 14.64 4.64 4.06
C ARG A 62 15.98 4.37 4.74
N ASN A 63 15.96 3.63 5.85
CA ASN A 63 17.18 3.18 6.54
C ASN A 63 17.96 2.12 5.75
N ARG A 64 17.29 1.19 5.07
CA ARG A 64 17.94 0.21 4.17
C ARG A 64 18.66 0.93 3.03
N LEU A 65 18.01 1.92 2.43
CA LEU A 65 18.55 2.71 1.32
C LEU A 65 19.73 3.56 1.73
N LYS A 66 19.65 4.22 2.90
CA LYS A 66 20.79 4.96 3.45
C LYS A 66 22.03 4.07 3.59
N LYS A 67 21.85 2.79 3.96
CA LYS A 67 22.94 1.80 4.04
C LYS A 67 23.48 1.38 2.68
N ILE A 68 22.61 1.27 1.66
CA ILE A 68 23.04 0.96 0.28
C ILE A 68 23.86 2.14 -0.30
N LEU A 69 23.43 3.39 -0.05
CA LEU A 69 24.08 4.60 -0.54
C LEU A 69 25.46 4.86 0.05
N LEU A 70 25.66 4.56 1.34
CA LEU A 70 26.98 4.65 1.96
C LEU A 70 28.02 3.76 1.28
N ASN A 71 27.59 2.77 0.49
CA ASN A 71 28.45 1.86 -0.25
C ASN A 71 28.54 2.16 -1.76
N ALA A 72 27.80 3.16 -2.28
CA ALA A 72 27.77 3.49 -3.71
C ALA A 72 28.97 4.38 -4.10
N LYS A 73 29.62 4.07 -5.23
CA LYS A 73 30.90 4.69 -5.65
C LYS A 73 30.82 5.66 -6.85
N SER A 74 29.67 5.82 -7.54
CA SER A 74 29.59 6.62 -8.79
C SER A 74 28.52 7.73 -8.80
N ASP A 75 28.75 8.78 -9.58
CA ASP A 75 27.80 9.88 -9.82
C ASP A 75 26.50 9.43 -10.51
N THR A 76 26.55 8.35 -11.30
CA THR A 76 25.34 7.77 -11.91
C THR A 76 24.39 7.15 -10.87
N ASP A 77 24.92 6.77 -9.70
CA ASP A 77 24.11 6.28 -8.58
C ASP A 77 23.34 7.42 -7.89
N ILE A 78 23.86 8.67 -7.94
CA ILE A 78 23.23 9.84 -7.31
C ILE A 78 21.97 10.29 -8.06
N LYS A 79 21.96 10.26 -9.41
CA LYS A 79 20.75 10.58 -10.20
C LYS A 79 19.67 9.52 -10.02
N LYS A 80 20.04 8.23 -10.05
CA LYS A 80 19.13 7.11 -9.74
C LYS A 80 18.58 7.22 -8.32
N PHE A 81 19.41 7.63 -7.36
CA PHE A 81 18.99 7.90 -5.99
C PHE A 81 17.94 9.01 -5.88
N ARG A 82 18.12 10.14 -6.59
CA ARG A 82 17.15 11.25 -6.52
C ARG A 82 15.79 10.83 -7.07
N ALA A 83 15.77 10.09 -8.18
CA ALA A 83 14.55 9.50 -8.73
C ALA A 83 13.91 8.52 -7.73
N PHE A 84 14.72 7.66 -7.11
CA PHE A 84 14.29 6.74 -6.08
C PHE A 84 13.68 7.46 -4.87
N TYR A 85 14.33 8.50 -4.36
CA TYR A 85 13.90 9.27 -3.19
C TYR A 85 12.54 9.94 -3.44
N ASN A 86 12.33 10.47 -4.65
CA ASN A 86 11.05 11.07 -5.03
C ASN A 86 9.91 10.04 -5.05
N VAL A 87 10.14 8.86 -5.64
CA VAL A 87 9.17 7.76 -5.64
C VAL A 87 8.89 7.25 -4.21
N SER A 88 9.92 7.22 -3.36
CA SER A 88 9.78 6.86 -1.93
C SER A 88 8.89 7.86 -1.20
N ASN A 89 9.09 9.16 -1.42
CA ASN A 89 8.26 10.21 -0.82
C ASN A 89 6.82 10.17 -1.34
N GLN A 90 6.62 9.83 -2.61
CA GLN A 90 5.29 9.68 -3.19
C GLN A 90 4.54 8.48 -2.58
N SER A 91 5.17 7.31 -2.51
CA SER A 91 4.62 6.15 -1.80
C SER A 91 4.34 6.47 -0.33
N THR A 92 5.18 7.31 0.29
CA THR A 92 4.99 7.80 1.65
C THR A 92 3.75 8.69 1.79
N ALA A 93 3.54 9.61 0.86
CA ALA A 93 2.33 10.43 0.84
C ALA A 93 1.08 9.55 0.75
N TRP A 94 1.07 8.57 -0.16
CA TRP A 94 -0.05 7.63 -0.30
C TRP A 94 -0.28 6.77 0.94
N ALA A 95 0.79 6.35 1.61
CA ALA A 95 0.73 5.65 2.88
C ALA A 95 0.03 6.50 3.97
N TYR A 96 0.40 7.77 4.14
CA TYR A 96 -0.25 8.65 5.10
C TYR A 96 -1.70 8.96 4.74
N ILE A 97 -1.99 9.20 3.45
CA ILE A 97 -3.36 9.41 2.98
C ILE A 97 -4.20 8.16 3.24
N SER A 98 -3.66 6.97 2.95
CA SER A 98 -4.37 5.71 3.21
C SER A 98 -4.67 5.52 4.69
N PHE A 99 -3.75 5.89 5.58
CA PHE A 99 -3.96 5.83 7.02
C PHE A 99 -5.05 6.82 7.47
N ALA A 100 -5.07 8.04 6.93
CA ALA A 100 -6.13 9.01 7.20
C ALA A 100 -7.50 8.49 6.71
N CYS A 101 -7.58 7.96 5.50
CA CYS A 101 -8.80 7.37 4.96
C CYS A 101 -9.26 6.12 5.74
N MET A 102 -8.33 5.35 6.31
CA MET A 102 -8.66 4.23 7.19
C MET A 102 -9.34 4.72 8.47
N LEU A 103 -8.78 5.76 9.12
CA LEU A 103 -9.37 6.36 10.31
C LEU A 103 -10.74 6.97 10.00
N ASP A 104 -10.87 7.66 8.87
CA ASP A 104 -12.15 8.21 8.40
C ASP A 104 -13.19 7.11 8.15
N SER A 105 -12.78 5.99 7.54
CA SER A 105 -13.63 4.81 7.36
C SER A 105 -14.11 4.24 8.69
N ILE A 106 -13.24 4.18 9.71
CA ILE A 106 -13.61 3.73 11.06
C ILE A 106 -14.64 4.67 11.68
N VAL A 107 -14.43 5.99 11.60
CA VAL A 107 -15.38 6.98 12.12
C VAL A 107 -16.74 6.87 11.41
N SER A 108 -16.73 6.66 10.10
CA SER A 108 -17.94 6.55 9.29
C SER A 108 -18.84 5.36 9.67
N ILE A 109 -18.31 4.31 10.35
CA ILE A 109 -19.11 3.23 10.93
C ILE A 109 -20.13 3.78 11.91
N LYS A 110 -19.72 4.69 12.80
CA LYS A 110 -20.61 5.29 13.79
C LYS A 110 -21.71 6.10 13.11
N THR A 111 -21.33 6.91 12.11
CA THR A 111 -22.27 7.71 11.32
C THR A 111 -23.30 6.83 10.60
N LEU A 112 -22.88 5.65 10.12
CA LEU A 112 -23.77 4.67 9.51
C LEU A 112 -24.77 4.13 10.53
N PHE A 113 -24.32 3.65 11.69
CA PHE A 113 -25.19 3.12 12.74
C PHE A 113 -26.17 4.15 13.30
N ASP A 114 -25.71 5.38 13.51
CA ASP A 114 -26.55 6.50 13.94
C ASP A 114 -27.66 6.77 12.90
N ALA A 115 -27.36 6.68 11.61
CA ALA A 115 -28.33 6.88 10.53
C ALA A 115 -29.39 5.77 10.44
N PHE A 116 -29.09 4.56 10.94
CA PHE A 116 -30.04 3.44 11.06
C PHE A 116 -30.72 3.37 12.44
N ARG A 117 -30.39 4.29 13.36
CA ARG A 117 -30.84 4.30 14.76
C ARG A 117 -30.51 3.00 15.50
N TRP A 118 -29.40 2.36 15.15
CA TRP A 118 -28.93 1.15 15.83
C TRP A 118 -27.98 1.51 16.96
N HIS A 119 -28.15 0.86 18.11
CA HIS A 119 -27.24 1.07 19.22
C HIS A 119 -25.93 0.32 18.97
N LEU A 120 -24.86 1.09 18.75
CA LEU A 120 -23.53 0.55 18.54
C LEU A 120 -22.79 0.42 19.87
N SER A 121 -22.57 -0.81 20.33
CA SER A 121 -21.76 -1.09 21.51
C SER A 121 -20.26 -0.98 21.19
N ILE A 122 -19.45 -0.64 22.19
CA ILE A 122 -17.99 -0.49 22.03
C ILE A 122 -17.33 -1.77 21.47
N PRO A 123 -17.65 -3.00 21.95
CA PRO A 123 -17.05 -4.21 21.41
C PRO A 123 -17.38 -4.43 19.93
N VAL A 124 -18.62 -4.16 19.52
CA VAL A 124 -19.07 -4.30 18.12
C VAL A 124 -18.36 -3.27 17.23
N PHE A 125 -18.20 -2.04 17.70
CA PHE A 125 -17.45 -1.01 16.97
C PHE A 125 -15.99 -1.41 16.73
N ILE A 126 -15.30 -1.93 17.75
CA ILE A 126 -13.92 -2.40 17.63
C ILE A 126 -13.84 -3.55 16.62
N LEU A 127 -14.75 -4.52 16.71
CA LEU A 127 -14.77 -5.67 15.80
C LEU A 127 -15.00 -5.25 14.34
N LEU A 128 -15.95 -4.35 14.08
CA LEU A 128 -16.21 -3.81 12.74
C LEU A 128 -15.02 -3.02 12.19
N SER A 129 -14.36 -2.24 13.05
CA SER A 129 -13.16 -1.48 12.67
C SER A 129 -12.03 -2.40 12.23
N LEU A 130 -11.76 -3.46 13.01
CA LEU A 130 -10.77 -4.48 12.65
C LEU A 130 -11.14 -5.19 11.34
N LEU A 131 -12.41 -5.52 11.15
CA LEU A 131 -12.89 -6.17 9.94
C LEU A 131 -12.64 -5.30 8.70
N ILE A 132 -12.94 -4.00 8.75
CA ILE A 132 -12.66 -3.06 7.66
C ILE A 132 -11.17 -3.01 7.32
N ILE A 133 -10.31 -2.94 8.35
CA ILE A 133 -8.85 -2.90 8.15
C ILE A 133 -8.37 -4.19 7.48
N ILE A 134 -8.78 -5.35 8.01
CA ILE A 134 -8.37 -6.66 7.50
C ILE A 134 -8.86 -6.86 6.07
N VAL A 135 -10.14 -6.56 5.79
CA VAL A 135 -10.71 -6.73 4.45
C VAL A 135 -10.07 -5.76 3.45
N GLY A 136 -9.89 -4.49 3.82
CA GLY A 136 -9.24 -3.51 2.94
C GLY A 136 -7.79 -3.91 2.63
N TYR A 137 -7.04 -4.33 3.64
CA TYR A 137 -5.68 -4.83 3.45
C TYR A 137 -5.63 -6.10 2.59
N ALA A 138 -6.49 -7.09 2.86
CA ALA A 138 -6.59 -8.32 2.09
C ALA A 138 -6.94 -8.03 0.62
N GLN A 139 -7.85 -7.09 0.35
CA GLN A 139 -8.18 -6.66 -0.99
C GLN A 139 -6.99 -6.04 -1.72
N VAL A 140 -6.20 -5.19 -1.04
CA VAL A 140 -4.99 -4.62 -1.64
C VAL A 140 -3.95 -5.70 -1.93
N MET A 141 -3.68 -6.59 -0.97
CA MET A 141 -2.71 -7.68 -1.17
C MET A 141 -3.13 -8.64 -2.28
N TYR A 142 -4.42 -8.96 -2.37
CA TYR A 142 -4.97 -9.74 -3.49
C TYR A 142 -4.75 -9.03 -4.84
N ARG A 143 -4.93 -7.70 -4.89
CA ARG A 143 -4.76 -6.92 -6.11
C ARG A 143 -3.31 -6.76 -6.55
N VAL A 144 -2.37 -6.78 -5.59
CA VAL A 144 -0.92 -6.58 -5.79
C VAL A 144 -0.18 -7.91 -6.02
N SER A 145 -0.63 -9.01 -5.42
CA SER A 145 -0.03 -10.33 -5.58
C SER A 145 0.10 -10.70 -7.06
N ASP A 146 1.26 -11.25 -7.44
CA ASP A 146 1.68 -11.52 -8.82
C ASP A 146 0.75 -12.46 -9.62
N ASP A 147 -0.25 -13.03 -8.97
CA ASP A 147 -1.30 -13.87 -9.56
C ASP A 147 -2.04 -13.17 -10.71
N ARG A 148 -2.14 -11.82 -10.71
CA ARG A 148 -2.65 -11.08 -11.88
C ARG A 148 -1.63 -10.83 -12.98
N LYS A 149 -0.34 -10.66 -12.66
CA LYS A 149 0.71 -10.50 -13.67
C LYS A 149 0.90 -11.79 -14.45
N GLU A 150 0.86 -12.94 -13.78
CA GLU A 150 0.90 -14.25 -14.44
C GLU A 150 -0.35 -14.51 -15.28
N LYS A 151 -1.56 -14.21 -14.78
CA LYS A 151 -2.79 -14.39 -15.56
C LYS A 151 -2.87 -13.49 -16.79
N ILE A 152 -2.44 -12.23 -16.69
CA ILE A 152 -2.41 -11.30 -17.83
C ILE A 152 -1.27 -11.67 -18.79
N GLY A 153 -0.08 -11.99 -18.28
CA GLY A 153 1.05 -12.45 -19.09
C GLY A 153 0.75 -13.75 -19.85
N ALA A 154 0.10 -14.71 -19.20
CA ALA A 154 -0.36 -15.95 -19.82
C ALA A 154 -1.43 -15.70 -20.90
N LYS A 155 -2.33 -14.72 -20.69
CA LYS A 155 -3.34 -14.33 -21.68
C LYS A 155 -2.72 -13.65 -22.90
N ILE A 156 -1.74 -12.78 -22.71
CA ILE A 156 -0.98 -12.12 -23.78
C ILE A 156 -0.16 -13.15 -24.58
N ASN A 157 0.51 -14.10 -23.91
CA ASN A 157 1.26 -15.16 -24.60
C ASN A 157 0.37 -16.13 -25.39
N ARG A 158 -0.88 -16.35 -24.98
CA ARG A 158 -1.86 -17.13 -25.77
C ARG A 158 -2.31 -16.36 -27.02
N LEU A 159 -2.56 -15.06 -26.90
CA LEU A 159 -2.94 -14.21 -28.03
C LEU A 159 -1.81 -13.99 -29.06
N LYS A 160 -0.54 -14.09 -28.63
CA LYS A 160 0.63 -14.02 -29.52
C LYS A 160 0.94 -15.34 -30.26
N LYS A 161 0.31 -16.45 -29.86
CA LYS A 161 0.48 -17.79 -30.43
C LYS A 161 -0.64 -18.20 -31.40
N GLN A 162 -1.70 -17.38 -31.50
CA GLN A 162 -2.72 -17.45 -32.55
C GLN A 162 -2.34 -16.48 -33.67
#